data_AF-A0A0L7M554-F1
#
_entry.id   AF-A0A0L7M554-F1
#
_cell.length_a   1.000
_cell.length_b   1.000
_cell.length_c   1.000
_cell.angle_alpha   90.00
_cell.angle_beta   90.00
_cell.angle_gamma   90.00
#
_symmetry.space_group_name_H-M   'P 1'
#
loop_
_entity.id
_entity.type
_entity.pdbx_description
1 polymer ?
#
loop_
_entity_poly.entity_id
_entity_poly.type
_entity_poly.pdbx_seq_one_letter_code
_entity_poly.pdbx_strand_id
1 'polypeptide(L)'
;MNINELTYKGNAVDKFDTIKKLNIREGDLLFVRKKISADIRRDTVNNMSALNNILSTNNNVGNIGNIGNNLNNENVQNLLNNPAFKTLLDQFKVYQENEYIKKESEILLEMKNDKSKMAVLKLQDEPLYNAIFSQNLEEIKKIVKEKYETEKKEKEKEQQMYENALKNPLSEDSQKFIYENIYKNEINNNLALAQEHFPEAFGVVFMLYIPVEINKNTVHAFVDSGAQSSIMSKKCAQKCNILRLMDKRFTGIAKGVGTKTILGKIHMIDIKIGNYFYAVSLTIIEDYDIDFIFRIRFIKKTPMCNRF
;
A
#
# COMPACT_ATOMS: atom_id res chain seq x y z
N MET A 1 2.25 13.24 -1.20
CA MET A 1 2.33 13.72 0.20
C MET A 1 1.48 14.98 0.33
N ASN A 2 0.47 14.97 1.21
CA ASN A 2 -0.34 16.16 1.49
C ASN A 2 0.50 17.17 2.28
N ILE A 3 0.88 18.29 1.67
CA ILE A 3 1.64 19.35 2.36
C ILE A 3 0.62 20.34 2.93
N ASN A 4 0.52 20.41 4.25
CA ASN A 4 -0.30 21.43 4.93
C ASN A 4 0.53 22.70 5.13
N GLU A 5 -0.11 23.86 4.98
CA GLU A 5 0.48 25.18 5.20
C GLU A 5 -0.20 25.83 6.39
N LEU A 6 0.61 26.33 7.33
CA LEU A 6 0.13 27.03 8.51
C LEU A 6 0.08 28.53 8.21
N THR A 7 -1.00 29.21 8.60
CA THR A 7 -1.17 30.66 8.41
C THR A 7 -1.54 31.34 9.71
N TYR A 8 -0.95 32.50 9.96
CA TYR A 8 -1.19 33.35 11.14
C TYR A 8 -1.39 34.79 10.66
N LYS A 9 -2.51 35.43 11.05
CA LYS A 9 -2.89 36.79 10.60
C LYS A 9 -2.84 36.97 9.07
N GLY A 10 -3.22 35.94 8.32
CA GLY A 10 -3.23 35.96 6.84
C GLY A 10 -1.89 35.67 6.16
N ASN A 11 -0.79 35.57 6.92
CA ASN A 11 0.54 35.27 6.38
C ASN A 11 0.92 33.80 6.58
N ALA A 12 1.62 33.22 5.60
CA ALA A 12 2.16 31.87 5.69
C ALA A 12 3.30 31.82 6.71
N VAL A 13 3.25 30.80 7.57
CA VAL A 13 4.27 30.56 8.60
C VAL A 13 5.28 29.56 8.07
N ASP A 14 6.56 29.95 8.07
CA ASP A 14 7.64 29.03 7.72
C ASP A 14 7.88 28.02 8.86
N LYS A 15 8.23 26.78 8.50
CA LYS A 15 8.41 25.66 9.45
C LYS A 15 9.56 25.89 10.44
N PHE A 16 10.46 26.82 10.13
CA PHE A 16 11.64 27.12 10.95
C PHE A 16 11.48 28.38 11.80
N ASP A 17 10.34 29.07 11.72
CA ASP A 17 10.10 30.27 12.53
C ASP A 17 9.63 29.93 13.95
N THR A 18 10.16 30.65 14.94
CA THR A 18 9.78 30.48 16.34
C THR A 18 8.55 31.32 16.69
N ILE A 19 7.74 30.83 17.64
CA ILE A 19 6.55 31.52 18.17
C ILE A 19 6.87 32.96 18.60
N LYS A 20 8.04 33.16 19.21
CA LYS A 20 8.54 34.49 19.65
C LYS A 20 8.84 35.42 18.48
N LYS A 21 9.37 34.90 17.37
CA LYS A 21 9.66 35.68 16.14
C LYS A 21 8.37 36.08 15.42
N LEU A 22 7.36 35.23 15.45
CA LEU A 22 6.05 35.46 14.84
C LEU A 22 5.09 36.27 15.73
N ASN A 23 5.50 36.60 16.96
CA ASN A 23 4.72 37.33 17.95
C ASN A 23 3.33 36.70 18.22
N ILE A 24 3.28 35.37 18.23
CA ILE A 24 2.08 34.59 18.53
C ILE A 24 1.91 34.54 20.05
N ARG A 25 0.77 34.98 20.55
CA ARG A 25 0.44 35.00 21.98
C ARG A 25 -0.55 33.90 22.32
N GLU A 26 -0.61 33.55 23.60
CA GLU A 26 -1.59 32.59 24.10
C GLU A 26 -3.02 33.13 23.85
N GLY A 27 -3.85 32.31 23.20
CA GLY A 27 -5.20 32.69 22.74
C GLY A 27 -5.30 33.08 21.26
N ASP A 28 -4.17 33.18 20.55
CA ASP A 28 -4.18 33.46 19.11
C ASP A 28 -4.58 32.24 18.26
N LEU A 29 -5.39 32.49 17.21
CA LEU A 29 -5.85 31.46 16.28
C LEU A 29 -4.86 31.24 15.13
N LEU A 30 -4.54 29.97 14.89
CA LEU A 30 -3.70 29.49 13.79
C LEU A 30 -4.56 28.69 12.81
N PHE A 31 -4.47 29.00 11.52
CA PHE A 31 -5.24 28.32 10.49
C PHE A 31 -4.35 27.36 9.71
N VAL A 32 -4.69 26.08 9.75
CA VAL A 32 -4.06 25.04 8.93
C VAL A 32 -4.86 24.92 7.64
N ARG A 33 -4.25 25.30 6.51
CA ARG A 33 -4.84 25.10 5.18
C ARG A 33 -4.11 23.97 4.47
N LYS A 34 -4.85 23.10 3.78
CA LYS A 34 -4.26 22.13 2.87
C LYS A 34 -3.64 22.90 1.70
N LYS A 35 -2.33 22.82 1.50
CA LYS A 35 -1.71 23.43 0.31
C LYS A 35 -2.21 22.64 -0.87
N ILE A 36 -3.09 23.25 -1.65
CA ILE A 36 -3.51 22.74 -2.96
C ILE A 36 -2.21 22.50 -3.73
N SER A 37 -1.93 21.24 -4.02
CA SER A 37 -0.68 20.78 -4.63
C SER A 37 -0.38 21.60 -5.88
N ALA A 38 0.91 21.82 -6.15
CA ALA A 38 1.35 22.46 -7.40
C ALA A 38 0.83 21.72 -8.64
N ASP A 39 0.48 20.44 -8.51
CA ASP A 39 -0.20 19.66 -9.54
C ASP A 39 -1.61 20.16 -9.84
N ILE A 40 -2.41 20.56 -8.85
CA ILE A 40 -3.73 21.17 -9.12
C ILE A 40 -3.55 22.56 -9.75
N ARG A 41 -2.49 23.32 -9.42
CA ARG A 41 -2.19 24.60 -10.10
C ARG A 41 -1.69 24.42 -11.52
N ARG A 42 -0.91 23.37 -11.79
CA ARG A 42 -0.50 23.01 -13.16
C ARG A 42 -1.69 22.49 -13.94
N ASP A 43 -2.54 21.66 -13.34
CA ASP A 43 -3.77 21.18 -13.95
C ASP A 43 -4.71 22.37 -14.20
N THR A 44 -4.90 23.31 -13.28
CA THR A 44 -5.74 24.50 -13.55
C THR A 44 -5.15 25.43 -14.61
N VAL A 45 -3.84 25.64 -14.68
CA VAL A 45 -3.19 26.46 -15.72
C VAL A 45 -3.19 25.74 -17.08
N ASN A 46 -2.95 24.42 -17.11
CA ASN A 46 -3.07 23.58 -18.30
C ASN A 46 -4.53 23.53 -18.77
N ASN A 47 -5.48 23.49 -17.84
CA ASN A 47 -6.91 23.56 -18.11
C ASN A 47 -7.33 24.92 -18.65
N MET A 48 -6.79 26.01 -18.10
CA MET A 48 -7.09 27.37 -18.57
C MET A 48 -6.45 27.65 -19.95
N SER A 49 -5.27 27.12 -20.22
CA SER A 49 -4.61 27.22 -21.52
C SER A 49 -5.24 26.32 -22.58
N ALA A 50 -5.66 25.11 -22.22
CA ALA A 50 -6.46 24.24 -23.09
C ALA A 50 -7.83 24.85 -23.40
N LEU A 51 -8.48 25.49 -22.43
CA LEU A 51 -9.76 26.20 -22.63
C LEU A 51 -9.56 27.39 -23.58
N ASN A 52 -8.50 28.18 -23.41
CA ASN A 52 -8.17 29.29 -24.30
C ASN A 52 -7.81 28.84 -25.73
N ASN A 53 -7.10 27.72 -25.88
CA ASN A 53 -6.78 27.15 -27.18
C ASN A 53 -8.05 26.66 -27.91
N ILE A 54 -8.97 25.98 -27.20
CA ILE A 54 -10.26 25.53 -27.76
C ILE A 54 -11.15 26.74 -28.14
N LEU A 55 -11.17 27.80 -27.34
CA LEU A 55 -11.85 29.07 -27.66
C LEU A 55 -11.26 29.75 -28.91
N SER A 56 -9.93 29.67 -29.11
CA SER A 56 -9.27 30.28 -30.28
C SER A 56 -9.51 29.54 -31.59
N THR A 57 -9.79 28.22 -31.54
CA THR A 57 -10.04 27.40 -32.72
C THR A 57 -11.49 27.41 -33.21
N ASN A 58 -12.45 27.79 -32.37
CA ASN A 58 -13.87 27.83 -32.71
C ASN A 58 -14.33 29.27 -33.01
N ASN A 59 -14.24 29.68 -34.28
CA ASN A 59 -14.68 30.99 -34.79
C ASN A 59 -16.19 31.30 -34.63
N ASN A 60 -16.98 30.39 -34.06
CA ASN A 60 -18.44 30.55 -33.90
C ASN A 60 -18.88 30.95 -32.48
N VAL A 61 -17.96 31.26 -31.57
CA VAL A 61 -18.31 31.73 -30.22
C VAL A 61 -18.10 33.24 -30.16
N GLY A 62 -18.92 33.95 -30.92
CA GLY A 62 -19.09 35.38 -30.75
C GLY A 62 -19.63 35.67 -29.35
N ASN A 63 -18.81 36.36 -28.55
CA ASN A 63 -19.24 37.16 -27.40
C ASN A 63 -19.57 36.44 -26.07
N ILE A 64 -18.68 35.58 -25.56
CA ILE A 64 -18.68 35.16 -24.12
C ILE A 64 -17.65 35.96 -23.30
N GLY A 65 -16.89 36.86 -23.91
CA GLY A 65 -15.81 37.62 -23.25
C GLY A 65 -16.26 38.75 -22.31
N ASN A 66 -17.56 39.00 -22.12
CA ASN A 66 -18.05 40.19 -21.44
C ASN A 66 -19.09 39.94 -20.32
N ILE A 67 -18.98 38.82 -19.60
CA ILE A 67 -19.79 38.53 -18.40
C ILE A 67 -18.86 38.36 -17.19
N GLY A 68 -18.16 39.44 -16.83
CA GLY A 68 -17.14 39.41 -15.78
C GLY A 68 -17.61 39.89 -14.40
N ASN A 69 -18.71 40.64 -14.26
CA ASN A 69 -18.88 41.49 -13.07
C ASN A 69 -20.24 41.42 -12.33
N ASN A 70 -21.13 40.45 -12.60
CA ASN A 70 -22.30 40.23 -11.73
C ASN A 70 -22.86 38.79 -11.85
N LEU A 71 -22.51 37.94 -10.89
CA LEU A 71 -22.89 36.52 -10.83
C LEU A 71 -24.09 36.34 -9.88
N ASN A 72 -25.31 36.44 -10.41
CA ASN A 72 -26.51 35.95 -9.75
C ASN A 72 -26.76 34.48 -10.16
N ASN A 73 -27.35 33.64 -9.29
CA ASN A 73 -27.60 32.21 -9.55
C ASN A 73 -28.41 31.94 -10.84
N GLU A 74 -29.28 32.86 -11.26
CA GLU A 74 -30.05 32.74 -12.51
C GLU A 74 -29.19 32.92 -13.77
N ASN A 75 -28.14 33.76 -13.72
CA ASN A 75 -27.24 33.98 -14.85
C ASN A 75 -26.34 32.76 -15.11
N VAL A 76 -26.00 32.01 -14.06
CA VAL A 76 -25.19 30.80 -14.14
C VAL A 76 -25.99 29.64 -14.75
N GLN A 77 -27.26 29.49 -14.37
CA GLN A 77 -28.17 28.49 -14.96
C GLN A 77 -28.40 28.76 -16.45
N ASN A 78 -28.64 30.02 -16.85
CA ASN A 78 -28.81 30.40 -18.25
C ASN A 78 -27.54 30.18 -19.10
N LEU A 79 -26.35 30.37 -18.52
CA LEU A 79 -25.08 30.09 -19.18
C LEU A 79 -24.82 28.58 -19.34
N LEU A 80 -25.13 27.78 -18.32
CA LEU A 80 -25.00 26.31 -18.36
C LEU A 80 -26.01 25.65 -19.32
N ASN A 81 -27.17 26.28 -19.51
CA ASN A 81 -28.20 25.84 -20.45
C ASN A 81 -27.93 26.31 -21.89
N ASN A 82 -26.91 27.15 -22.13
CA ASN A 82 -26.55 27.57 -23.47
C ASN A 82 -25.91 26.39 -24.25
N PRO A 83 -26.48 25.97 -25.39
CA PRO A 83 -25.98 24.83 -26.15
C PRO A 83 -24.53 25.01 -26.62
N ALA A 84 -24.10 26.23 -26.97
CA ALA A 84 -22.73 26.49 -27.39
C ALA A 84 -21.72 26.33 -26.23
N PHE A 85 -22.09 26.75 -25.02
CA PHE A 85 -21.27 26.55 -23.82
C PHE A 85 -21.21 25.08 -23.43
N LYS A 86 -22.32 24.35 -23.54
CA LYS A 86 -22.38 22.90 -23.30
C LYS A 86 -21.48 22.13 -24.27
N THR A 87 -21.52 22.45 -25.57
CA THR A 87 -20.63 21.84 -26.58
C THR A 87 -19.16 22.10 -26.29
N LEU A 88 -18.80 23.33 -25.89
CA LEU A 88 -17.42 23.64 -25.46
C LEU A 88 -17.00 22.84 -24.22
N LEU A 89 -17.90 22.69 -23.25
CA LEU A 89 -17.63 21.96 -22.02
C LEU A 89 -17.41 20.46 -22.30
N ASP A 90 -18.18 19.89 -23.23
CA ASP A 90 -18.02 18.50 -23.67
C ASP A 90 -16.71 18.32 -24.46
N GLN A 91 -16.35 19.25 -25.33
CA GLN A 91 -15.07 19.24 -26.03
C GLN A 91 -13.88 19.33 -25.06
N PHE A 92 -14.01 20.14 -24.01
CA PHE A 92 -13.01 20.26 -22.96
C PHE A 92 -12.85 18.98 -22.13
N LYS A 93 -13.97 18.30 -21.79
CA LYS A 93 -13.93 16.99 -21.14
C LYS A 93 -13.23 15.95 -21.99
N VAL A 94 -13.53 15.87 -23.28
CA VAL A 94 -12.88 14.92 -24.20
C VAL A 94 -11.37 15.19 -24.29
N TYR A 95 -10.94 16.45 -24.29
CA TYR A 95 -9.52 16.79 -24.25
C TYR A 95 -8.82 16.27 -22.98
N GLN A 96 -9.44 16.50 -21.82
CA GLN A 96 -8.95 16.03 -20.52
C GLN A 96 -8.85 14.51 -20.44
N GLU A 97 -9.88 13.82 -20.94
CA GLU A 97 -9.92 12.36 -21.00
C GLU A 97 -8.75 11.82 -21.82
N ASN A 98 -8.48 12.41 -22.99
CA ASN A 98 -7.38 12.00 -23.85
C ASN A 98 -6.00 12.27 -23.22
N GLU A 99 -5.82 13.41 -22.53
CA GLU A 99 -4.60 13.71 -21.78
C GLU A 99 -4.37 12.71 -20.64
N TYR A 100 -5.43 12.39 -19.88
CA TYR A 100 -5.36 11.40 -18.81
C TYR A 100 -4.95 10.03 -19.34
N ILE A 101 -5.62 9.53 -20.39
CA ILE A 101 -5.31 8.22 -20.99
C ILE A 101 -3.85 8.17 -21.46
N LYS A 102 -3.36 9.25 -22.07
CA LYS A 102 -1.98 9.34 -22.53
C LYS A 102 -1.01 9.24 -21.35
N LYS A 103 -1.19 10.07 -20.33
CA LYS A 103 -0.33 10.09 -19.14
C LYS A 103 -0.33 8.76 -18.40
N GLU A 104 -1.49 8.15 -18.22
CA GLU A 104 -1.63 6.87 -17.54
C GLU A 104 -0.97 5.73 -18.34
N SER A 105 -1.13 5.73 -19.67
CA SER A 105 -0.47 4.74 -20.52
C SER A 105 1.08 4.81 -20.46
N GLU A 106 1.64 6.02 -20.32
CA GLU A 106 3.07 6.24 -20.16
C GLU A 106 3.57 5.73 -18.78
N ILE A 107 2.81 5.98 -17.71
CA ILE A 107 3.12 5.47 -16.35
C ILE A 107 3.09 3.95 -16.31
N LEU A 108 2.09 3.32 -16.94
CA LEU A 108 1.95 1.86 -16.99
C LEU A 108 3.11 1.20 -17.77
N LEU A 109 3.62 1.87 -18.80
CA LEU A 109 4.80 1.40 -19.53
C LEU A 109 6.06 1.40 -18.65
N GLU A 110 6.21 2.41 -17.79
CA GLU A 110 7.34 2.52 -16.85
C GLU A 110 7.30 1.43 -15.77
N MET A 111 6.12 0.89 -15.43
CA MET A 111 5.96 -0.20 -14.47
C MET A 111 6.70 -1.48 -14.85
N LYS A 112 7.07 -1.67 -16.13
CA LYS A 112 7.92 -2.79 -16.57
C LYS A 112 9.22 -2.90 -15.77
N ASN A 113 9.75 -1.77 -15.30
CA ASN A 113 11.00 -1.73 -14.55
C ASN A 113 10.89 -2.35 -13.14
N ASP A 114 9.67 -2.47 -12.62
CA ASP A 114 9.39 -3.01 -11.29
C ASP A 114 8.91 -4.47 -11.38
N LYS A 115 9.84 -5.40 -11.13
CA LYS A 115 9.55 -6.85 -11.15
C LYS A 115 8.44 -7.26 -10.18
N SER A 116 8.35 -6.61 -9.02
CA SER A 116 7.36 -6.94 -8.00
C SER A 116 5.96 -6.56 -8.46
N LYS A 117 5.80 -5.36 -9.04
CA LYS A 117 4.51 -4.91 -9.59
C LYS A 117 4.07 -5.75 -10.80
N MET A 118 5.01 -6.16 -11.65
CA MET A 118 4.69 -7.04 -12.78
C MET A 118 4.20 -8.43 -12.37
N ALA A 119 4.76 -9.00 -11.29
CA ALA A 119 4.31 -10.28 -10.78
C ALA A 119 2.86 -10.22 -10.25
N VAL A 120 2.49 -9.12 -9.58
CA VAL A 120 1.12 -8.89 -9.09
C VAL A 120 0.16 -8.67 -10.25
N LEU A 121 0.53 -7.85 -11.23
CA LEU A 121 -0.30 -7.57 -12.40
C LEU A 121 -0.58 -8.83 -13.22
N LYS A 122 0.39 -9.72 -13.38
CA LYS A 122 0.19 -11.00 -14.07
C LYS A 122 -0.92 -11.86 -13.43
N LEU A 123 -1.07 -11.79 -12.11
CA LEU A 123 -2.09 -12.55 -11.38
C LEU A 123 -3.47 -11.90 -11.47
N GLN A 124 -3.52 -10.57 -11.49
CA GLN A 124 -4.78 -9.81 -11.43
C GLN A 124 -5.37 -9.51 -12.80
N ASP A 125 -4.54 -9.15 -13.78
CA ASP A 125 -4.94 -8.67 -15.09
C ASP A 125 -3.92 -9.10 -16.15
N GLU A 126 -4.13 -10.31 -16.67
CA GLU A 126 -3.28 -10.92 -17.70
C GLU A 126 -3.26 -10.12 -19.03
N PRO A 127 -4.38 -9.60 -19.56
CA PRO A 127 -4.38 -8.72 -20.73
C PRO A 127 -3.47 -7.49 -20.57
N LEU A 128 -3.58 -6.77 -19.45
CA LEU A 128 -2.77 -5.58 -19.20
C LEU A 128 -1.29 -5.93 -19.02
N TYR A 129 -0.99 -7.02 -18.32
CA TYR A 129 0.39 -7.52 -18.20
C TYR A 129 1.03 -7.79 -19.56
N ASN A 130 0.31 -8.48 -20.46
CA ASN A 130 0.82 -8.81 -21.79
C ASN A 130 1.07 -7.54 -22.64
N ALA A 131 0.19 -6.54 -22.55
CA ALA A 131 0.33 -5.26 -23.23
C ALA A 131 1.55 -4.45 -22.73
N ILE A 132 1.80 -4.45 -21.41
CA ILE A 132 2.98 -3.80 -20.81
C ILE A 132 4.26 -4.54 -21.18
N PHE A 133 4.25 -5.87 -21.15
CA PHE A 133 5.40 -6.69 -21.49
C PHE A 133 5.81 -6.54 -22.96
N SER A 134 4.83 -6.53 -23.87
CA SER A 134 5.03 -6.34 -25.32
C SER A 134 5.36 -4.90 -25.71
N GLN A 135 5.27 -3.94 -24.77
CA GLN A 135 5.45 -2.50 -25.00
C GLN A 135 4.52 -1.92 -26.08
N ASN A 136 3.32 -2.49 -26.20
CA ASN A 136 2.33 -2.05 -27.17
C ASN A 136 1.50 -0.88 -26.60
N LEU A 137 1.94 0.35 -26.88
CA LEU A 137 1.32 1.56 -26.33
C LEU A 137 -0.15 1.73 -26.77
N GLU A 138 -0.50 1.32 -27.99
CA GLU A 138 -1.87 1.46 -28.49
C GLU A 138 -2.84 0.50 -27.80
N GLU A 139 -2.37 -0.71 -27.47
CA GLU A 139 -3.14 -1.69 -26.72
C GLU A 139 -3.32 -1.28 -25.25
N ILE A 140 -2.28 -0.71 -24.63
CA ILE A 140 -2.38 -0.12 -23.29
C ILE A 140 -3.40 1.03 -23.28
N LYS A 141 -3.33 1.97 -24.25
CA LYS A 141 -4.30 3.07 -24.35
C LYS A 141 -5.73 2.58 -24.49
N LYS A 142 -5.96 1.53 -25.29
CA LYS A 142 -7.29 0.92 -25.45
C LYS A 142 -7.81 0.36 -24.14
N ILE A 143 -7.00 -0.40 -23.41
CA ILE A 143 -7.36 -0.99 -22.11
C ILE A 143 -7.66 0.11 -21.08
N VAL A 144 -6.80 1.13 -21.00
CA VAL A 144 -6.99 2.28 -20.09
C VAL A 144 -8.28 3.03 -20.41
N LYS A 145 -8.57 3.26 -21.69
CA LYS A 145 -9.81 3.91 -22.13
C LYS A 145 -11.05 3.12 -21.74
N GLU A 146 -11.05 1.81 -21.98
CA GLU A 146 -12.17 0.93 -21.62
C GLU A 146 -12.42 0.90 -20.10
N LYS A 147 -11.35 0.80 -19.30
CA LYS A 147 -11.45 0.89 -17.84
C LYS A 147 -12.01 2.24 -17.40
N TYR A 148 -11.50 3.33 -17.96
CA TYR A 148 -11.97 4.67 -17.64
C TYR A 148 -13.47 4.86 -17.96
N GLU A 149 -13.93 4.41 -19.12
CA GLU A 149 -15.34 4.49 -19.50
C GLU A 149 -16.24 3.66 -18.58
N THR A 150 -15.77 2.49 -18.16
CA THR A 150 -16.49 1.61 -17.23
C THR A 150 -16.61 2.25 -15.86
N GLU A 151 -15.50 2.73 -15.30
CA GLU A 151 -15.49 3.45 -14.02
C GLU A 151 -16.37 4.70 -14.05
N LYS A 152 -16.38 5.45 -15.16
CA LYS A 152 -17.22 6.62 -15.34
C LYS A 152 -18.71 6.25 -15.28
N LYS A 153 -19.12 5.22 -16.01
CA LYS A 153 -20.51 4.72 -15.99
C LYS A 153 -20.93 4.24 -14.62
N GLU A 154 -20.03 3.58 -13.88
CA GLU A 154 -20.29 3.13 -12.51
C GLU A 154 -20.46 4.31 -11.55
N LYS A 155 -19.59 5.31 -11.61
CA LYS A 155 -19.71 6.54 -10.81
C LYS A 155 -21.00 7.30 -11.09
N GLU A 156 -21.39 7.40 -12.36
CA GLU A 156 -22.66 8.04 -12.74
C GLU A 156 -23.87 7.29 -12.16
N LYS A 157 -23.87 5.95 -12.22
CA LYS A 157 -24.92 5.12 -11.61
C LYS A 157 -24.95 5.27 -10.09
N GLU A 158 -23.80 5.24 -9.44
CA GLU A 158 -23.67 5.39 -7.99
C GLU A 158 -24.18 6.77 -7.54
N GLN A 159 -23.82 7.83 -8.28
CA GLN A 159 -24.31 9.18 -8.00
C GLN A 159 -25.83 9.29 -8.13
N GLN A 160 -26.41 8.67 -9.16
CA GLN A 160 -27.87 8.61 -9.30
C GLN A 160 -28.54 7.87 -8.14
N MET A 161 -27.97 6.74 -7.70
CA MET A 161 -28.46 6.00 -6.55
C MET A 161 -28.38 6.83 -5.26
N TYR A 162 -27.28 7.54 -5.06
CA TYR A 162 -27.09 8.44 -3.93
C TYR A 162 -28.09 9.60 -3.93
N GLU A 163 -28.31 10.25 -5.08
CA GLU A 163 -29.32 11.30 -5.22
C GLU A 163 -30.74 10.80 -4.96
N ASN A 164 -31.06 9.59 -5.43
CA ASN A 164 -32.34 8.94 -5.15
C ASN A 164 -32.49 8.63 -3.66
N ALA A 165 -31.42 8.17 -3.00
CA ALA A 165 -31.41 7.93 -1.57
C ALA A 165 -31.62 9.21 -0.74
N LEU A 166 -31.05 10.34 -1.16
CA LEU A 166 -31.27 11.64 -0.54
C LEU A 166 -32.70 12.16 -0.72
N LYS A 167 -33.28 11.98 -1.92
CA LYS A 167 -34.65 12.44 -2.22
C LYS A 167 -35.70 11.65 -1.45
N ASN A 168 -35.48 10.35 -1.23
CA ASN A 168 -36.39 9.50 -0.47
C ASN A 168 -35.65 8.55 0.50
N PRO A 169 -35.24 9.05 1.68
CA PRO A 169 -34.44 8.28 2.63
C PRO A 169 -35.23 7.15 3.34
N LEU A 170 -36.55 7.14 3.26
CA LEU A 170 -37.40 6.11 3.88
C LEU A 170 -37.80 4.98 2.93
N SER A 171 -37.40 5.05 1.66
CA SER A 171 -37.59 3.96 0.70
C SER A 171 -36.68 2.78 1.03
N GLU A 172 -37.17 1.55 0.81
CA GLU A 172 -36.43 0.31 1.02
C GLU A 172 -35.10 0.28 0.26
N ASP A 173 -35.11 0.66 -1.02
CA ASP A 173 -33.91 0.68 -1.88
C ASP A 173 -32.87 1.70 -1.36
N SER A 174 -33.33 2.87 -0.92
CA SER A 174 -32.48 3.92 -0.35
C SER A 174 -31.85 3.47 0.97
N GLN A 175 -32.61 2.85 1.86
CA GLN A 175 -32.11 2.35 3.14
C GLN A 175 -31.10 1.23 2.94
N LYS A 176 -31.35 0.31 2.00
CA LYS A 176 -30.39 -0.73 1.63
C LYS A 176 -29.08 -0.13 1.10
N PHE A 177 -29.17 0.84 0.19
CA PHE A 177 -27.99 1.53 -0.34
C PHE A 177 -27.21 2.27 0.76
N ILE A 178 -27.90 2.98 1.66
CA ILE A 178 -27.28 3.68 2.80
C ILE A 178 -26.58 2.68 3.72
N TYR A 179 -27.26 1.59 4.07
CA TYR A 179 -26.71 0.54 4.93
C TYR A 179 -25.45 -0.10 4.32
N GLU A 180 -25.48 -0.47 3.04
CA GLU A 180 -24.33 -1.03 2.35
C GLU A 180 -23.14 -0.07 2.33
N ASN A 181 -23.39 1.23 2.15
CA ASN A 181 -22.34 2.25 2.18
C ASN A 181 -21.73 2.43 3.57
N ILE A 182 -22.56 2.46 4.62
CA ILE A 182 -22.08 2.52 6.02
C ILE A 182 -21.23 1.29 6.32
N TYR A 183 -21.72 0.10 5.97
CA TYR A 183 -21.02 -1.16 6.17
C TYR A 183 -19.67 -1.20 5.46
N LYS A 184 -19.63 -0.81 4.18
CA LYS A 184 -18.37 -0.70 3.42
C LYS A 184 -17.41 0.30 4.05
N ASN A 185 -17.91 1.46 4.49
CA ASN A 185 -17.08 2.46 5.16
C ASN A 185 -16.50 1.94 6.48
N GLU A 186 -17.27 1.21 7.27
CA GLU A 186 -16.77 0.60 8.51
C GLU A 186 -15.68 -0.43 8.25
N ILE A 187 -15.86 -1.31 7.25
CA ILE A 187 -14.83 -2.26 6.83
C ILE A 187 -13.57 -1.53 6.37
N ASN A 188 -13.72 -0.50 5.54
CA ASN A 188 -12.59 0.26 5.01
C ASN A 188 -11.85 1.03 6.12
N ASN A 189 -12.56 1.59 7.08
CA ASN A 189 -11.98 2.24 8.25
C ASN A 189 -11.20 1.23 9.10
N ASN A 190 -11.77 0.06 9.36
CA ASN A 190 -11.07 -1.01 10.09
C ASN A 190 -9.83 -1.48 9.33
N LEU A 191 -9.91 -1.63 8.00
CA LEU A 191 -8.75 -1.96 7.16
C LEU A 191 -7.66 -0.89 7.25
N ALA A 192 -8.02 0.39 7.15
CA ALA A 192 -7.07 1.50 7.26
C ALA A 192 -6.39 1.53 8.64
N LEU A 193 -7.15 1.34 9.71
CA LEU A 193 -6.61 1.23 11.07
C LEU A 193 -5.66 0.03 11.20
N ALA A 194 -6.03 -1.12 10.63
CA ALA A 194 -5.17 -2.29 10.63
C ALA A 194 -3.86 -2.02 9.85
N GLN A 195 -3.90 -1.31 8.73
CA GLN A 195 -2.71 -0.94 7.98
C GLN A 195 -1.81 0.04 8.74
N GLU A 196 -2.39 0.97 9.51
CA GLU A 196 -1.65 1.91 10.34
C GLU A 196 -1.00 1.23 11.56
N HIS A 197 -1.75 0.36 12.24
CA HIS A 197 -1.31 -0.26 13.49
C HIS A 197 -0.56 -1.59 13.31
N PHE A 198 -0.86 -2.35 12.26
CA PHE A 198 -0.31 -3.68 11.98
C PHE A 198 0.18 -3.80 10.52
N PRO A 199 1.11 -2.94 10.07
CA PRO A 199 1.61 -3.01 8.70
C PRO A 199 2.24 -4.37 8.35
N GLU A 200 2.74 -5.12 9.34
CA GLU A 200 3.30 -6.46 9.18
C GLU A 200 2.27 -7.51 8.74
N ALA A 201 0.98 -7.31 9.04
CA ALA A 201 -0.08 -8.23 8.62
C ALA A 201 -0.37 -8.15 7.12
N PHE A 202 -0.01 -7.04 6.48
CA PHE A 202 -0.24 -6.78 5.05
C PHE A 202 1.03 -6.97 4.20
N GLY A 203 2.19 -7.12 4.85
CA GLY A 203 3.46 -7.37 4.18
C GLY A 203 3.73 -8.87 3.95
N VAL A 204 4.48 -9.18 2.90
CA VAL A 204 5.04 -10.53 2.73
C VAL A 204 6.23 -10.69 3.68
N VAL A 205 6.06 -11.49 4.73
CA VAL A 205 7.13 -11.77 5.69
C VAL A 205 8.03 -12.88 5.16
N PHE A 206 9.31 -12.59 4.98
CA PHE A 206 10.31 -13.60 4.64
C PHE A 206 10.75 -14.35 5.90
N MET A 207 10.75 -15.67 5.82
CA MET A 207 11.29 -16.53 6.86
C MET A 207 12.82 -16.45 6.84
N LEU A 208 13.43 -16.16 7.99
CA LEU A 208 14.88 -16.01 8.10
C LEU A 208 15.54 -17.38 8.19
N TYR A 209 16.46 -17.65 7.26
CA TYR A 209 17.30 -18.83 7.27
C TYR A 209 18.77 -18.44 7.31
N ILE A 210 19.55 -19.12 8.15
CA ILE A 210 21.01 -18.95 8.21
C ILE A 210 21.71 -20.28 7.95
N PRO A 211 22.82 -20.29 7.19
CA PRO A 211 23.64 -21.48 7.04
C PRO A 211 24.39 -21.74 8.36
N VAL A 212 24.27 -22.96 8.87
CA VAL A 212 24.92 -23.43 10.09
C VAL A 212 25.67 -24.72 9.77
N GLU A 213 26.91 -24.83 10.21
CA GLU A 213 27.70 -26.06 10.08
C GLU A 213 27.66 -26.84 11.40
N ILE A 214 27.20 -28.09 11.33
CA ILE A 214 27.11 -29.00 12.47
C ILE A 214 27.87 -30.27 12.11
N ASN A 215 28.94 -30.56 12.85
CA ASN A 215 29.81 -31.71 12.58
C ASN A 215 30.20 -31.81 11.09
N LYS A 216 30.67 -30.69 10.50
CA LYS A 216 31.08 -30.53 9.10
C LYS A 216 29.96 -30.63 8.04
N ASN A 217 28.69 -30.72 8.44
CA ASN A 217 27.56 -30.70 7.53
C ASN A 217 26.84 -29.35 7.59
N THR A 218 26.61 -28.72 6.44
CA THR A 218 25.90 -27.44 6.34
C THR A 218 24.39 -27.66 6.30
N VAL A 219 23.66 -27.00 7.19
CA VAL A 219 22.21 -27.03 7.33
C VAL A 219 21.68 -25.60 7.31
N HIS A 220 20.57 -25.36 6.63
CA HIS A 220 19.88 -24.06 6.67
C HIS A 220 18.93 -24.05 7.87
N ALA A 221 19.27 -23.29 8.89
CA ALA A 221 18.50 -23.19 10.11
C ALA A 221 17.43 -22.11 9.99
N PHE A 222 16.17 -22.45 10.25
CA PHE A 222 15.08 -21.49 10.41
C PHE A 222 15.25 -20.74 11.73
N VAL A 223 15.35 -19.42 11.68
CA VAL A 223 15.58 -18.57 12.83
C VAL A 223 14.23 -18.13 13.42
N ASP A 224 13.94 -18.58 14.63
CA ASP A 224 12.69 -18.26 15.32
C ASP A 224 12.94 -17.86 16.79
N SER A 225 12.69 -16.60 17.12
CA SER A 225 12.78 -16.10 18.51
C SER A 225 11.58 -16.54 19.38
N GLY A 226 10.45 -16.86 18.76
CA GLY A 226 9.22 -17.30 19.42
C GLY A 226 9.25 -18.76 19.87
N ALA A 227 10.13 -19.59 19.28
CA ALA A 227 10.27 -20.99 19.65
C ALA A 227 10.69 -21.17 21.12
N GLN A 228 10.11 -22.17 21.82
CA GLN A 228 10.49 -22.50 23.21
C GLN A 228 11.85 -23.20 23.30
N SER A 229 12.30 -23.90 22.26
CA SER A 229 13.61 -24.53 22.22
C SER A 229 14.07 -24.67 20.78
N SER A 230 15.37 -24.81 20.56
CA SER A 230 15.88 -25.22 19.26
C SER A 230 15.49 -26.69 18.99
N ILE A 231 14.96 -26.94 17.80
CA ILE A 231 14.37 -28.23 17.41
C ILE A 231 15.06 -28.71 16.14
N MET A 232 15.37 -30.00 16.07
CA MET A 232 15.96 -30.60 14.87
C MET A 232 15.22 -31.87 14.48
N SER A 233 15.02 -32.08 13.18
CA SER A 233 14.43 -33.30 12.67
C SER A 233 15.37 -34.50 12.86
N LYS A 234 14.83 -35.70 13.08
CA LYS A 234 15.60 -36.95 13.16
C LYS A 234 16.47 -37.15 11.90
N LYS A 235 15.91 -36.84 10.72
CA LYS A 235 16.61 -36.93 9.43
C LYS A 235 17.82 -36.00 9.38
N CYS A 236 17.68 -34.75 9.83
CA CYS A 236 18.78 -33.79 9.91
C CYS A 236 19.86 -34.24 10.92
N ALA A 237 19.47 -34.72 12.10
CA ALA A 237 20.39 -35.23 13.11
C ALA A 237 21.17 -36.48 12.64
N GLN A 238 20.57 -37.33 11.81
CA GLN A 238 21.22 -38.45 11.14
C GLN A 238 22.25 -37.99 10.12
N LYS A 239 21.88 -37.04 9.25
CA LYS A 239 22.79 -36.44 8.26
C LYS A 239 24.01 -35.80 8.93
N CYS A 240 23.79 -35.11 10.06
CA CYS A 240 24.87 -34.50 10.84
C CYS A 240 25.67 -35.51 11.69
N ASN A 241 25.28 -36.78 11.72
CA ASN A 241 25.90 -37.84 12.54
C ASN A 241 26.01 -37.47 14.05
N ILE A 242 24.98 -36.81 14.58
CA ILE A 242 24.90 -36.38 15.99
C ILE A 242 23.89 -37.19 16.82
N LEU A 243 23.14 -38.11 16.21
CA LEU A 243 22.14 -38.93 16.93
C LEU A 243 22.73 -39.71 18.11
N ARG A 244 24.02 -40.06 18.09
CA ARG A 244 24.70 -40.74 19.19
C ARG A 244 24.68 -39.95 20.51
N LEU A 245 24.55 -38.63 20.43
CA LEU A 245 24.53 -37.72 21.59
C LEU A 245 23.11 -37.54 22.17
N MET A 246 22.10 -38.15 21.55
CA MET A 246 20.70 -37.97 21.92
C MET A 246 20.38 -38.77 23.20
N ASP A 247 19.96 -38.05 24.24
CA ASP A 247 19.44 -38.63 25.48
C ASP A 247 17.95 -38.96 25.31
N LYS A 248 17.63 -40.26 25.28
CA LYS A 248 16.27 -40.80 25.12
C LYS A 248 15.42 -40.70 26.38
N ARG A 249 15.97 -40.30 27.53
CA ARG A 249 15.16 -40.08 28.75
C ARG A 249 14.28 -38.84 28.62
N PHE A 250 14.64 -37.93 27.71
CA PHE A 250 13.93 -36.70 27.43
C PHE A 250 12.97 -36.88 26.26
N THR A 251 12.10 -37.89 26.35
CA THR A 251 11.00 -38.10 25.42
C THR A 251 9.77 -37.32 25.87
N GLY A 252 8.84 -37.10 24.96
CA GLY A 252 7.61 -36.38 25.25
C GLY A 252 6.83 -36.03 24.00
N ILE A 253 5.85 -35.15 24.19
CA ILE A 253 5.01 -34.67 23.11
C ILE A 253 5.23 -33.16 22.99
N ALA A 254 5.73 -32.71 21.83
CA ALA A 254 5.80 -31.30 21.50
C ALA A 254 4.40 -30.82 21.12
N LYS A 255 3.85 -29.91 21.93
CA LYS A 255 2.58 -29.24 21.68
C LYS A 255 2.85 -27.85 21.09
N GLY A 256 2.34 -27.59 19.90
CA GLY A 256 2.49 -26.33 19.16
C GLY A 256 1.57 -26.32 17.93
N VAL A 257 2.11 -25.98 16.76
CA VAL A 257 1.41 -26.14 15.46
C VAL A 257 1.35 -27.62 15.09
N GLY A 258 0.50 -28.37 15.80
CA GLY A 258 0.37 -29.82 15.73
C GLY A 258 0.99 -30.56 16.93
N THR A 259 0.77 -31.88 16.94
CA THR A 259 1.27 -32.81 17.97
C THR A 259 2.38 -33.65 17.37
N LYS A 260 3.61 -33.50 17.85
CA LYS A 260 4.76 -34.27 17.36
C LYS A 260 5.47 -34.98 18.50
N THR A 261 6.03 -36.16 18.22
CA THR A 261 6.75 -36.97 19.20
C THR A 261 8.20 -36.50 19.32
N ILE A 262 8.61 -36.19 20.55
CA ILE A 262 10.00 -35.90 20.89
C ILE A 262 10.70 -37.24 21.14
N LEU A 263 11.75 -37.51 20.37
CA LEU A 263 12.55 -38.73 20.46
C LEU A 263 13.60 -38.67 21.56
N GLY A 264 14.06 -37.46 21.88
CA GLY A 264 15.10 -37.24 22.86
C GLY A 264 15.68 -35.83 22.76
N LYS A 265 16.71 -35.58 23.54
CA LYS A 265 17.38 -34.28 23.61
C LYS A 265 18.90 -34.43 23.54
N ILE A 266 19.54 -33.58 22.76
CA ILE A 266 20.99 -33.38 22.79
C ILE A 266 21.25 -32.20 23.72
N HIS A 267 21.87 -32.46 24.87
CA HIS A 267 22.06 -31.46 25.92
C HIS A 267 22.96 -30.31 25.45
N MET A 268 24.06 -30.64 24.77
CA MET A 268 25.00 -29.68 24.23
C MET A 268 25.62 -30.19 22.94
N ILE A 269 25.70 -29.33 21.93
CA ILE A 269 26.46 -29.53 20.70
C ILE A 269 26.96 -28.18 20.21
N ASP A 270 28.17 -28.16 19.66
CA ASP A 270 28.70 -26.95 19.04
C ASP A 270 28.21 -26.84 17.59
N ILE A 271 27.64 -25.68 17.27
CA ILE A 271 27.27 -25.29 15.92
C ILE A 271 28.15 -24.15 15.47
N LYS A 272 28.55 -24.15 14.19
CA LYS A 272 29.38 -23.10 13.61
C LYS A 272 28.53 -22.20 12.73
N ILE A 273 28.58 -20.89 13.00
CA ILE A 273 27.91 -19.87 12.21
C ILE A 273 28.97 -18.87 11.78
N GLY A 274 29.24 -18.80 10.48
CA GLY A 274 30.41 -18.09 9.96
C GLY A 274 31.71 -18.63 10.54
N ASN A 275 32.42 -17.81 11.33
CA ASN A 275 33.71 -18.15 11.93
C ASN A 275 33.62 -18.46 13.44
N TYR A 276 32.42 -18.43 14.02
CA TYR A 276 32.22 -18.60 15.46
C TYR A 276 31.50 -19.91 15.77
N PHE A 277 31.84 -20.50 16.92
CA PHE A 277 31.20 -21.69 17.46
C PHE A 277 30.28 -21.31 18.61
N TYR A 278 29.07 -21.87 18.61
CA TYR A 278 28.05 -21.66 19.63
C TYR A 278 27.60 -23.00 20.19
N ALA A 279 27.61 -23.11 21.51
CA ALA A 279 27.13 -24.30 22.20
C ALA A 279 25.60 -24.20 22.37
N VAL A 280 24.87 -25.18 21.83
CA VAL A 280 23.39 -25.18 21.80
C VAL A 280 22.80 -26.49 22.29
N SER A 281 21.59 -26.43 22.84
CA SER A 281 20.79 -27.60 23.19
C SER A 281 19.73 -27.85 22.11
N LEU A 282 19.54 -29.10 21.69
CA LEU A 282 18.63 -29.47 20.61
C LEU A 282 17.61 -30.51 21.07
N THR A 283 16.34 -30.28 20.79
CA THR A 283 15.28 -31.27 20.93
C THR A 283 15.09 -32.00 19.60
N ILE A 284 15.12 -33.34 19.59
CA ILE A 284 14.99 -34.14 18.37
C ILE A 284 13.56 -34.62 18.20
N ILE A 285 12.97 -34.35 17.03
CA ILE A 285 11.59 -34.73 16.67
C ILE A 285 11.62 -35.69 15.47
N GLU A 286 10.71 -36.67 15.44
CA GLU A 286 10.65 -37.69 14.40
C GLU A 286 10.27 -37.13 13.02
N ASP A 287 9.05 -36.60 12.90
CA ASP A 287 8.49 -36.11 11.64
C ASP A 287 8.24 -34.60 11.68
N TYR A 288 9.19 -33.84 11.16
CA TYR A 288 9.13 -32.39 11.09
C TYR A 288 9.60 -31.88 9.73
N ASP A 289 8.83 -30.99 9.10
CA ASP A 289 9.09 -30.50 7.73
C ASP A 289 10.30 -29.57 7.67
N ILE A 290 10.59 -28.88 8.77
CA ILE A 290 11.75 -28.00 8.91
C ILE A 290 12.91 -28.81 9.50
N ASP A 291 14.06 -28.81 8.83
CA ASP A 291 15.20 -29.62 9.28
C ASP A 291 15.80 -29.15 10.60
N PHE A 292 15.92 -27.84 10.80
CA PHE A 292 16.48 -27.25 12.01
C PHE A 292 15.83 -25.89 12.31
N ILE A 293 15.16 -25.78 13.44
CA ILE A 293 14.74 -24.51 14.04
C ILE A 293 15.79 -24.10 15.05
N PHE A 294 16.43 -22.97 14.79
CA PHE A 294 17.37 -22.36 15.69
C PHE A 294 16.69 -21.28 16.51
N ARG A 295 16.47 -21.57 17.79
CA ARG A 295 15.98 -20.58 18.73
C ARG A 295 17.09 -19.59 19.05
N ILE A 296 16.92 -18.33 18.64
CA ILE A 296 17.75 -17.24 19.15
C ILE A 296 17.26 -16.85 20.54
N ARG A 297 18.10 -17.08 21.55
CA ARG A 297 17.90 -16.51 22.88
C ARG A 297 18.89 -15.35 23.01
N PHE A 298 18.38 -14.13 23.21
CA PHE A 298 19.21 -13.03 23.70
C PHE A 298 19.77 -13.46 25.05
N ILE A 299 21.09 -13.63 25.10
CA ILE A 299 21.80 -14.04 26.30
C ILE A 299 21.65 -12.91 27.33
N LYS A 300 20.79 -13.08 28.34
CA LYS A 300 21.01 -12.44 29.64
C LYS A 300 22.05 -13.30 30.37
N LYS A 301 23.28 -12.77 30.42
CA LYS A 301 24.49 -13.27 31.10
C LYS A 301 25.15 -14.52 30.53
N THR A 302 26.16 -14.31 29.68
CA THR A 302 27.46 -14.99 29.81
C THR A 302 28.53 -13.91 29.99
N PRO A 303 29.37 -13.96 31.05
CA PRO A 303 30.52 -13.08 31.18
C PRO A 303 31.61 -13.57 30.22
N MET A 304 31.50 -13.18 28.96
CA MET A 304 32.63 -13.14 28.03
C MET A 304 32.76 -11.75 27.39
N CYS A 305 32.58 -10.74 28.23
CA CYS A 305 33.21 -9.42 28.09
C CYS A 305 33.97 -9.20 29.41
N ASN A 306 35.24 -9.60 29.41
CA ASN A 306 36.34 -9.20 30.31
C ASN A 306 37.30 -10.39 30.51
N ARG A 307 38.22 -10.55 29.56
CA ARG A 307 39.60 -10.94 29.84
C ARG A 307 40.45 -10.46 28.67
N PHE A 308 41.26 -9.45 28.99
CA PHE A 308 42.43 -8.86 28.34
C PHE A 308 42.71 -9.21 26.88
#